data_AF-A0A5J4FAT5-F1
#
_entry.id   AF-A0A5J4FAT5-F1
#
_cell.length_a   1.000
_cell.length_b   1.000
_cell.length_c   1.000
_cell.angle_alpha   90.00
_cell.angle_beta   90.00
_cell.angle_gamma   90.00
#
_symmetry.space_group_name_H-M   'P 1'
#
loop_
_entity.id
_entity.type
_entity.pdbx_description
1 polymer ?
#
loop_
_entity_poly.entity_id
_entity_poly.type
_entity_poly.pdbx_seq_one_letter_code
_entity_poly.pdbx_strand_id
1 'polypeptide(L)'
;MGDGEQQKPDCDLIIYSYHTSANISDGNNQEIPYPKCIILSLKTSLRERASQTYKWKLLLEIANDHGSKIKEKYGINYNVPEIPLICFVTVNFYNEINNPQQRGMLNFFDKAFLSKKLDNEKETDLNRQKSQDFISPLSELVDFVRDFFKP
;
A
#
# COMPACT_ATOMS: atom_id res chain seq x y z
N MET A 1 -6.55 -16.75 -20.52
CA MET A 1 -5.71 -17.13 -19.35
C MET A 1 -6.63 -17.81 -18.36
N GLY A 2 -6.28 -19.00 -17.89
CA GLY A 2 -7.19 -19.85 -17.09
C GLY A 2 -7.41 -19.30 -15.68
N ASP A 3 -8.56 -19.64 -15.10
CA ASP A 3 -9.06 -19.28 -13.76
C ASP A 3 -8.11 -19.58 -12.57
N GLY A 4 -6.93 -20.17 -12.81
CA GLY A 4 -5.97 -20.58 -11.78
C GLY A 4 -4.75 -19.66 -11.58
N GLU A 5 -4.51 -18.70 -12.47
CA GLU A 5 -3.31 -17.84 -12.43
C GLU A 5 -3.56 -16.42 -11.86
N GLN A 6 -4.82 -16.11 -11.52
CA GLN A 6 -5.20 -14.80 -10.99
C GLN A 6 -4.69 -14.61 -9.56
N GLN A 7 -3.87 -13.58 -9.35
CA GLN A 7 -3.38 -13.22 -8.03
C GLN A 7 -4.45 -12.46 -7.25
N LYS A 8 -4.75 -12.94 -6.03
CA LYS A 8 -5.63 -12.23 -5.10
C LYS A 8 -4.88 -11.09 -4.41
N PRO A 9 -5.55 -9.97 -4.10
CA PRO A 9 -4.96 -8.91 -3.29
C PRO A 9 -4.60 -9.41 -1.90
N ASP A 10 -3.41 -9.04 -1.40
CA ASP A 10 -3.11 -9.12 0.03
C ASP A 10 -3.71 -7.88 0.70
N CYS A 11 -4.92 -8.05 1.21
CA CYS A 11 -5.76 -6.99 1.74
C CYS A 11 -6.49 -7.49 2.98
N ASP A 12 -6.43 -6.69 4.05
CA ASP A 12 -7.12 -6.96 5.31
C ASP A 12 -8.28 -5.98 5.54
N LEU A 13 -8.15 -4.72 5.07
CA LEU A 13 -9.19 -3.69 5.15
C LEU A 13 -9.17 -2.80 3.89
N ILE A 14 -10.35 -2.37 3.44
CA ILE A 14 -10.50 -1.42 2.33
C ILE A 14 -11.29 -0.20 2.83
N ILE A 15 -10.78 0.99 2.55
CA ILE A 15 -11.48 2.26 2.73
C ILE A 15 -11.71 2.84 1.34
N TYR A 16 -12.96 3.11 0.97
CA TYR A 16 -13.30 3.58 -0.37
C TYR A 16 -14.38 4.66 -0.33
N SER A 17 -14.41 5.49 -1.37
CA SER A 17 -15.48 6.46 -1.60
C SER A 17 -16.59 5.81 -2.42
N TYR A 18 -17.86 6.13 -2.15
CA TYR A 18 -18.95 5.76 -3.07
C TYR A 18 -19.03 6.68 -4.29
N HIS A 19 -18.38 7.83 -4.24
CA HIS A 19 -18.29 8.76 -5.36
C HIS A 19 -17.16 8.32 -6.31
N THR A 20 -17.51 8.20 -7.58
CA THR A 20 -16.62 7.83 -8.67
C THR A 20 -15.43 8.77 -8.79
N SER A 21 -14.21 8.22 -8.86
CA SER A 21 -13.01 8.97 -9.23
C SER A 21 -12.69 8.91 -10.71
N ALA A 22 -13.08 7.82 -11.39
CA ALA A 22 -12.96 7.64 -12.83
C ALA A 22 -14.07 6.71 -13.36
N ASN A 23 -14.44 6.85 -14.62
CA ASN A 23 -15.24 5.84 -15.32
C ASN A 23 -14.30 4.93 -16.10
N ILE A 24 -14.48 3.60 -15.98
CA ILE A 24 -13.68 2.61 -16.71
C ILE A 24 -14.58 1.85 -17.67
N SER A 25 -14.14 1.62 -18.90
CA SER A 25 -14.82 0.74 -19.85
C SER A 25 -14.63 -0.74 -19.46
N ASP A 26 -15.71 -1.48 -19.27
CA ASP A 26 -15.72 -2.92 -18.94
C ASP A 26 -15.30 -3.85 -20.09
N GLY A 27 -14.45 -3.41 -21.02
CA GLY A 27 -14.16 -4.17 -22.26
C GLY A 27 -15.36 -4.38 -23.21
N ASN A 28 -16.58 -4.08 -22.74
CA ASN A 28 -17.85 -4.08 -23.47
C ASN A 28 -18.37 -2.65 -23.75
N ASN A 29 -17.51 -1.63 -23.64
CA ASN A 29 -17.86 -0.20 -23.77
C ASN A 29 -18.90 0.32 -22.75
N GLN A 30 -19.07 -0.38 -21.63
CA GLN A 30 -19.86 0.13 -20.50
C GLN A 30 -18.95 0.86 -19.53
N GLU A 31 -19.28 2.13 -19.25
CA GLU A 31 -18.60 2.90 -18.22
C GLU A 31 -19.07 2.46 -16.84
N ILE A 32 -18.14 1.89 -16.06
CA ILE A 32 -18.35 1.51 -14.67
C ILE A 32 -17.66 2.56 -13.79
N PRO A 33 -18.37 3.10 -12.78
CA PRO A 33 -17.76 4.00 -11.82
C PRO A 33 -16.69 3.27 -11.01
N TYR A 34 -15.46 3.77 -11.05
CA TYR A 34 -14.36 3.30 -10.24
C TYR A 34 -14.11 4.26 -9.07
N PRO A 35 -14.24 3.80 -7.82
CA PRO A 35 -13.99 4.65 -6.67
C PRO A 35 -12.51 4.71 -6.30
N LYS A 36 -12.07 5.89 -5.84
CA LYS A 36 -10.84 6.02 -5.05
C LYS A 36 -10.91 5.04 -3.89
N CYS A 37 -9.83 4.29 -3.65
CA CYS A 37 -9.73 3.41 -2.50
C CYS A 37 -8.31 3.31 -1.93
N ILE A 38 -8.27 3.04 -0.64
CA ILE A 38 -7.08 2.73 0.15
C ILE A 38 -7.22 1.29 0.62
N ILE A 39 -6.22 0.48 0.32
CA ILE A 39 -6.06 -0.88 0.81
C ILE A 39 -5.10 -0.83 2.00
N LEU A 40 -5.51 -1.44 3.11
CA LEU A 40 -4.71 -1.58 4.32
C LEU A 40 -4.38 -3.05 4.53
N SER A 41 -3.08 -3.35 4.61
CA SER A 41 -2.56 -4.64 5.07
C SER A 41 -2.21 -4.53 6.55
N LEU A 42 -2.83 -5.35 7.38
CA LEU A 42 -2.77 -5.28 8.84
C LEU A 42 -1.97 -6.47 9.37
N LYS A 43 -0.75 -6.25 9.85
CA LYS A 43 0.12 -7.33 10.35
C LYS A 43 0.60 -7.07 11.78
N THR A 44 0.62 -8.09 12.63
CA THR A 44 1.10 -7.94 14.01
C THR A 44 2.63 -7.77 14.10
N SER A 45 3.38 -8.33 13.14
CA SER A 45 4.84 -8.30 13.07
C SER A 45 5.35 -8.06 11.63
N LEU A 46 6.64 -7.73 11.49
CA LEU A 46 7.27 -7.36 10.20
C LEU A 46 8.01 -8.53 9.53
N ARG A 47 7.68 -9.77 9.85
CA ARG A 47 8.41 -10.94 9.34
C ARG A 47 8.01 -11.29 7.89
N GLU A 48 8.14 -12.56 7.52
CA GLU A 48 7.84 -13.08 6.18
C GLU A 48 6.43 -12.71 5.66
N ARG A 49 5.49 -12.39 6.56
CA ARG A 49 4.13 -11.96 6.24
C ARG A 49 4.05 -10.56 5.64
N ALA A 50 4.89 -9.62 6.10
CA ALA A 50 4.98 -8.31 5.48
C ALA A 50 5.57 -8.41 4.06
N SER A 51 6.32 -9.50 3.78
CA SER A 51 6.85 -9.75 2.46
C SER A 51 5.82 -10.11 1.39
N GLN A 52 4.65 -10.58 1.79
CA GLN A 52 3.57 -10.89 0.88
C GLN A 52 2.97 -9.59 0.31
N THR A 53 2.72 -8.61 1.18
CA THR A 53 2.08 -7.34 0.78
C THR A 53 2.96 -6.53 -0.16
N TYR A 54 4.26 -6.37 0.13
CA TYR A 54 5.12 -5.56 -0.77
C TYR A 54 5.32 -6.24 -2.13
N LYS A 55 5.39 -7.58 -2.19
CA LYS A 55 5.45 -8.33 -3.46
C LYS A 55 4.20 -8.07 -4.29
N TRP A 56 3.03 -8.07 -3.64
CA TRP A 56 1.77 -7.78 -4.31
C TRP A 56 1.72 -6.34 -4.82
N LYS A 57 2.14 -5.36 -4.03
CA LYS A 57 2.26 -3.97 -4.47
C LYS A 57 3.19 -3.82 -5.68
N LEU A 58 4.39 -4.41 -5.62
CA LEU A 58 5.33 -4.40 -6.74
C LEU A 58 4.73 -5.02 -8.01
N LEU A 59 3.96 -6.09 -7.87
CA LEU A 59 3.29 -6.72 -9.01
C LEU A 59 2.28 -5.76 -9.66
N LEU A 60 1.50 -5.02 -8.85
CA LEU A 60 0.58 -4.00 -9.35
C LEU A 60 1.30 -2.86 -10.06
N GLU A 61 2.37 -2.33 -9.47
CA GLU A 61 3.17 -1.27 -10.09
C GLU A 61 3.77 -1.72 -11.42
N ILE A 62 4.34 -2.94 -11.48
CA ILE A 62 4.85 -3.56 -12.71
C ILE A 62 3.72 -3.72 -13.74
N ALA A 63 2.53 -4.13 -13.31
CA ALA A 63 1.40 -4.34 -14.21
C ALA A 63 0.85 -3.03 -14.80
N ASN A 64 0.95 -1.93 -14.05
CA ASN A 64 0.47 -0.62 -14.49
C ASN A 64 1.54 0.21 -15.22
N ASP A 65 2.80 -0.20 -15.20
CA ASP A 65 3.87 0.45 -15.97
C ASP A 65 3.79 0.08 -17.46
N HIS A 66 3.52 1.09 -18.29
CA HIS A 66 3.39 0.96 -19.75
C HIS A 66 4.69 0.57 -20.46
N GLY A 67 5.87 0.76 -19.84
CA GLY A 67 7.18 0.45 -20.43
C GLY A 67 7.87 -0.79 -19.85
N SER A 68 7.17 -1.54 -18.99
CA SER A 68 7.79 -2.62 -18.22
C SER A 68 8.12 -3.84 -19.08
N LYS A 69 9.41 -4.07 -19.36
CA LYS A 69 9.90 -5.32 -19.94
C LYS A 69 9.56 -6.55 -19.09
N ILE A 70 9.39 -6.37 -17.78
CA ILE A 70 9.00 -7.43 -16.85
C ILE A 70 7.54 -7.83 -17.11
N LYS A 71 6.66 -6.84 -17.30
CA LYS A 71 5.26 -7.06 -17.66
C LYS A 71 5.13 -7.89 -18.93
N GLU A 72 5.85 -7.50 -19.98
CA GLU A 72 5.89 -8.24 -21.25
C GLU A 72 6.44 -9.66 -21.10
N LYS A 73 7.59 -9.80 -20.41
CA LYS A 73 8.26 -11.10 -20.22
C LYS A 73 7.36 -12.13 -19.55
N TYR A 74 6.55 -11.72 -18.58
CA TYR A 74 5.71 -12.62 -17.79
C TYR A 74 4.22 -12.55 -18.17
N GLY A 75 3.85 -11.80 -19.22
CA GLY A 75 2.45 -11.67 -19.66
C GLY A 75 1.53 -11.08 -18.59
N ILE A 76 2.04 -10.16 -17.75
CA ILE A 76 1.27 -9.57 -16.64
C ILE A 76 0.26 -8.57 -17.20
N ASN A 77 -1.01 -8.73 -16.84
CA ASN A 77 -2.09 -7.85 -17.28
C ASN A 77 -2.84 -7.26 -16.08
N TYR A 78 -3.16 -5.97 -16.17
CA TYR A 78 -4.00 -5.25 -15.22
C TYR A 78 -4.79 -4.21 -16.01
N ASN A 79 -6.12 -4.31 -15.95
CA ASN A 79 -7.03 -3.57 -16.83
C ASN A 79 -7.69 -2.39 -16.11
N VAL A 80 -7.21 -2.06 -14.90
CA VAL A 80 -7.71 -0.94 -14.11
C VAL A 80 -6.74 0.23 -14.26
N PRO A 81 -7.22 1.44 -14.57
CA PRO A 81 -6.37 2.57 -14.92
C PRO A 81 -5.68 3.23 -13.71
N GLU A 82 -6.22 3.03 -12.50
CA GLU A 82 -5.71 3.64 -11.28
C GLU A 82 -5.44 2.56 -10.23
N ILE A 83 -4.21 2.51 -9.73
CA ILE A 83 -3.84 1.63 -8.61
C ILE A 83 -4.39 2.25 -7.32
N PRO A 84 -5.03 1.47 -6.43
CA PRO A 84 -5.38 1.96 -5.09
C PRO A 84 -4.14 2.37 -4.29
N LEU A 85 -4.31 3.26 -3.31
CA LEU A 85 -3.23 3.45 -2.33
C LEU A 85 -3.10 2.18 -1.49
N ILE A 86 -1.90 1.65 -1.37
CA ILE A 86 -1.60 0.44 -0.62
C ILE A 86 -0.76 0.85 0.60
N CYS A 87 -1.43 0.79 1.75
CA CYS A 87 -0.86 1.14 3.04
C CYS A 87 -0.63 -0.11 3.89
N PHE A 88 0.34 -0.01 4.79
CA PHE A 88 0.69 -1.09 5.71
C PHE A 88 0.48 -0.63 7.15
N VAL A 89 -0.09 -1.47 8.00
CA VAL A 89 -0.31 -1.16 9.41
C VAL A 89 0.27 -2.27 10.25
N THR A 90 1.03 -1.90 11.28
CA THR A 90 1.54 -2.88 12.23
C THR A 90 1.55 -2.41 13.67
N VAL A 91 1.38 -3.36 14.58
CA VAL A 91 1.64 -3.13 16.01
C VAL A 91 3.12 -3.30 16.37
N ASN A 92 3.96 -3.72 15.40
CA ASN A 92 5.39 -3.92 15.56
C ASN A 92 5.72 -4.73 16.82
N PHE A 93 5.07 -5.89 16.98
CA PHE A 93 5.03 -6.62 18.26
C PHE A 93 6.42 -6.93 18.83
N TYR A 94 7.39 -7.26 17.96
CA TYR A 94 8.77 -7.62 18.32
C TYR A 94 9.80 -6.50 18.11
N ASN A 95 9.35 -5.25 17.91
CA ASN A 95 10.23 -4.09 17.67
C ASN A 95 11.19 -4.26 16.47
N GLU A 96 10.74 -4.97 15.44
CA GLU A 96 11.52 -5.37 14.26
C GLU A 96 11.83 -4.18 13.35
N ILE A 97 11.12 -3.07 13.48
CA ILE A 97 11.34 -1.86 12.69
C ILE A 97 12.72 -1.22 12.89
N ASN A 98 13.41 -1.57 13.98
CA ASN A 98 14.79 -1.13 14.20
C ASN A 98 15.79 -1.86 13.27
N ASN A 99 15.38 -2.98 12.66
CA ASN A 99 16.17 -3.63 11.63
C ASN A 99 16.07 -2.81 10.32
N PRO A 100 17.20 -2.34 9.75
CA PRO A 100 17.18 -1.53 8.54
C PRO A 100 16.51 -2.18 7.32
N GLN A 101 16.60 -3.51 7.17
CA GLN A 101 15.99 -4.23 6.06
C GLN A 101 14.46 -4.25 6.21
N GLN A 102 13.96 -4.54 7.41
CA GLN A 102 12.53 -4.53 7.69
C GLN A 102 11.94 -3.12 7.58
N ARG A 103 12.70 -2.13 8.02
CA ARG A 103 12.33 -0.72 7.87
C ARG A 103 12.31 -0.29 6.41
N GLY A 104 13.33 -0.67 5.63
CA GLY A 104 13.43 -0.35 4.21
C GLY A 104 12.30 -0.97 3.39
N MET A 105 11.83 -2.17 3.76
CA MET A 105 10.67 -2.81 3.16
C MET A 105 9.38 -1.97 3.29
N LEU A 106 9.24 -1.17 4.35
CA LEU A 106 8.04 -0.33 4.52
C LEU A 106 7.98 0.82 3.50
N ASN A 107 9.10 1.19 2.88
CA ASN A 107 9.16 2.24 1.86
C ASN A 107 8.53 1.82 0.52
N PHE A 108 8.23 0.53 0.33
CA PHE A 108 7.46 0.11 -0.83
C PHE A 108 6.00 0.57 -0.72
N PHE A 109 5.42 0.70 0.47
CA PHE A 109 4.03 1.10 0.66
C PHE A 109 3.84 2.61 0.49
N ASP A 110 2.62 3.04 0.14
CA ASP A 110 2.31 4.48 0.00
C ASP A 110 2.38 5.18 1.35
N LYS A 111 1.98 4.44 2.40
CA LYS A 111 2.16 4.84 3.79
C LYS A 111 2.21 3.62 4.69
N ALA A 112 3.04 3.65 5.72
CA ALA A 112 3.10 2.68 6.79
C ALA A 112 2.68 3.33 8.11
N PHE A 113 1.86 2.64 8.89
CA PHE A 113 1.35 3.11 10.16
C PHE A 113 1.76 2.19 11.31
N LEU A 114 2.21 2.77 12.43
CA LEU A 114 2.54 2.03 13.64
C LEU A 114 1.56 2.33 14.76
N SER A 115 1.02 1.28 15.38
CA SER A 115 0.15 1.42 16.54
C SER A 115 0.90 1.65 17.86
N LYS A 116 2.22 1.42 17.86
CA LYS A 116 3.10 1.68 19.01
C LYS A 116 4.01 2.87 18.71
N LYS A 117 4.31 3.66 19.74
CA LYS A 117 5.38 4.67 19.68
C LYS A 117 6.72 3.99 19.42
N LEU A 118 7.60 4.66 18.69
CA LEU A 118 8.96 4.18 18.48
C LEU A 118 9.78 4.47 19.74
N ASP A 119 10.43 3.45 20.30
CA ASP A 119 11.18 3.56 21.57
C ASP A 119 12.36 4.56 21.52
N ASN A 120 12.74 5.03 20.32
CA ASN A 120 13.83 5.96 20.09
C ASN A 120 13.42 7.44 20.13
N GLU A 121 12.23 7.78 20.63
CA GLU A 121 11.84 9.16 21.00
C GLU A 121 12.55 9.64 22.29
N LYS A 122 13.83 9.29 22.48
CA LYS A 122 14.69 10.10 23.36
C LYS A 122 15.06 11.35 22.57
N GLU A 123 14.58 12.46 23.10
CA GLU A 123 14.61 13.88 22.74
C GLU A 123 15.95 14.50 22.30
N THR A 124 16.90 13.73 21.78
CA THR A 124 18.16 14.24 21.24
C THR A 124 18.31 13.79 19.80
N ASP A 125 17.59 14.50 18.93
CA ASP A 125 17.98 14.80 17.55
C ASP A 125 16.85 15.62 16.92
N LEU A 126 16.79 16.91 17.23
CA LEU A 126 16.00 17.92 16.48
C LEU A 126 16.35 17.98 14.97
N ASN A 127 17.21 17.08 14.46
CA ASN A 127 17.52 16.88 13.04
C ASN A 127 17.20 15.46 12.52
N ARG A 128 16.68 14.53 13.35
CA ARG A 128 15.93 13.34 12.90
C ARG A 128 14.44 13.64 12.70
N GLN A 129 14.02 14.88 12.96
CA GLN A 129 12.68 15.46 12.95
C GLN A 129 11.90 15.38 11.62
N LYS A 130 12.45 14.71 10.60
CA LYS A 130 11.69 13.96 9.59
C LYS A 130 11.74 12.48 9.95
N SER A 131 10.89 12.03 10.89
CA SER A 131 10.42 10.65 10.86
C SER A 131 10.00 10.36 9.41
N GLN A 132 10.81 9.57 8.71
CA GLN A 132 10.83 9.39 7.26
C GLN A 132 9.42 9.38 6.65
N ASP A 133 9.20 10.14 5.58
CA ASP A 133 7.90 10.51 5.00
C ASP A 133 6.88 9.35 4.84
N PHE A 134 7.34 8.10 4.78
CA PHE A 134 6.51 6.91 4.59
C PHE A 134 6.05 6.21 5.89
N ILE A 135 6.57 6.53 7.09
CA ILE A 135 6.16 5.89 8.36
C ILE A 135 5.51 6.92 9.31
N SER A 136 4.28 6.67 9.74
CA SER A 136 3.52 7.53 10.66
C SER A 136 2.94 6.75 11.86
N PRO A 137 2.62 7.42 12.98
CA PRO A 137 1.72 6.88 14.00
C PRO A 137 0.35 6.52 13.43
N LEU A 138 -0.26 5.43 13.92
CA LEU A 138 -1.60 4.99 13.48
C LEU A 138 -2.69 6.04 13.74
N SER A 139 -2.50 6.92 14.73
CA SER A 139 -3.41 8.05 14.97
C SER A 139 -3.54 9.00 13.78
N GLU A 140 -2.52 9.09 12.93
CA GLU A 140 -2.54 9.94 11.72
C GLU A 140 -3.32 9.31 10.55
N LEU A 141 -3.75 8.04 10.66
CA LEU A 141 -4.49 7.35 9.59
C LEU A 141 -5.77 8.10 9.23
N VAL A 142 -6.49 8.63 10.21
CA VAL A 142 -7.76 9.34 9.98
C VAL A 142 -7.53 10.61 9.16
N ASP A 143 -6.49 11.36 9.47
CA ASP A 143 -6.16 12.59 8.74
C ASP A 143 -5.63 12.26 7.35
N PHE A 144 -4.78 11.23 7.21
CA PHE A 144 -4.32 10.73 5.91
C PHE A 144 -5.48 10.31 4.99
N VAL A 145 -6.44 9.53 5.53
CA VAL A 145 -7.65 9.13 4.81
C VAL A 145 -8.46 10.36 4.41
N ARG A 146 -8.67 11.30 5.33
CA ARG A 146 -9.41 12.55 5.05
C ARG A 146 -8.76 13.31 3.90
N ASP A 147 -7.44 13.46 3.93
CA ASP A 147 -6.68 14.20 2.92
C ASP A 147 -6.75 13.54 1.54
N PHE A 148 -6.66 12.21 1.47
CA PHE A 148 -6.76 11.47 0.21
C PHE A 148 -8.14 11.60 -0.45
N PHE A 149 -9.20 11.62 0.36
CA PHE A 149 -10.59 11.72 -0.10
C PHE A 149 -11.11 13.16 -0.20
N LYS A 150 -10.27 14.18 0.00
CA LYS A 150 -10.68 15.57 -0.26
C LYS A 150 -11.12 15.72 -1.73
N PRO A 151 -12.20 16.51 -1.99
CA PRO A 151 -12.64 16.83 -3.34
C PRO A 151 -11.55 17.50 -4.18
#